data_AF-A0A8S0QE04-F1
#
_entry.id   AF-A0A8S0QE04-F1
#
_cell.length_a   1.000
_cell.length_b   1.000
_cell.length_c   1.000
_cell.angle_alpha   90.00
_cell.angle_beta   90.00
_cell.angle_gamma   90.00
#
_symmetry.space_group_name_H-M   'P 1'
#
loop_
_entity.id
_entity.type
_entity.pdbx_description
1 polymer ?
#
loop_
_entity_poly.entity_id
_entity_poly.type
_entity_poly.pdbx_seq_one_letter_code
_entity_poly.pdbx_strand_id
1 'polypeptide(L)'
;MEANLVQLVVAALISAIIAARAYKKKSLNFSGAILGFTVMTIHIAVNYRFGVVLLVFFFTSSKFTKFGEDKKRKVDADFKEGGQRNWIQVLFNSGIATILVLIAWKLAGSKDNCLNSKESSLMTALMGGIIGHYCCCNGDTWSSELGILSEEQPRLITTFKPVQRGTNGGVTKAGLLAAAAGGSVIGLAFVLLGFLTTECTFDIALKQLLLIPLSAVAGLCGSVIDSLLGATLQFSGFCSVRKKVVGKSGPTVKKISGLSILDNNAVNLVSIRFILLQNRQGKTRLAKYYIPLEESEKHKVEYEVHRLVVNRDPKFTNFVEFRTHKVIYRRYAGLFFSLCVDMTDNELAYLESIHLFVEILDHFFSNVCELDLVFNFHKVYLILDEFILAGELQETSKKAIIERMGELEKQE
;
A
#
# COMPACT_ATOMS: atom_id res chain seq x y z
N MET A 1 -32.54 28.71 5.12
CA MET A 1 -31.09 28.99 5.04
C MET A 1 -30.45 28.97 6.43
N GLU A 2 -31.06 29.61 7.44
CA GLU A 2 -30.56 29.61 8.82
C GLU A 2 -30.49 28.21 9.47
N ALA A 3 -31.51 27.36 9.32
CA ALA A 3 -31.50 26.01 9.90
C ALA A 3 -30.34 25.12 9.40
N ASN A 4 -30.01 25.20 8.11
CA ASN A 4 -28.89 24.44 7.53
C ASN A 4 -27.52 24.99 7.99
N LEU A 5 -27.43 26.30 8.21
CA LEU A 5 -26.22 26.93 8.75
C LEU A 5 -25.99 26.52 10.21
N VAL A 6 -27.04 26.51 11.04
CA VAL A 6 -26.97 26.03 12.43
C VAL A 6 -26.55 24.57 12.47
N GLN A 7 -27.14 23.71 11.64
CA GLN A 7 -26.76 22.29 11.58
C GLN A 7 -25.29 22.11 11.18
N LEU A 8 -24.79 22.87 10.20
CA LEU A 8 -23.40 22.81 9.78
C LEU A 8 -22.44 23.28 10.89
N VAL A 9 -22.78 24.37 11.60
CA VAL A 9 -21.97 24.87 12.72
C VAL A 9 -21.94 23.84 13.86
N VAL A 10 -23.08 23.26 14.22
CA VAL A 10 -23.16 22.20 15.24
C VAL A 10 -22.35 20.98 14.81
N ALA A 11 -22.48 20.55 13.54
CA ALA A 11 -21.71 19.44 12.99
C ALA A 11 -20.20 19.71 13.07
N ALA A 12 -19.75 20.91 12.72
CA ALA A 12 -18.34 21.29 12.79
C ALA A 12 -17.84 21.32 14.24
N LEU A 13 -18.58 21.92 15.19
CA LEU A 13 -18.19 21.97 16.59
C LEU A 13 -18.06 20.57 17.20
N ILE A 14 -19.06 19.70 16.99
CA ILE A 14 -19.02 18.31 17.46
C ILE A 14 -17.84 17.57 16.84
N SER A 15 -17.65 17.70 15.53
CA SER A 15 -16.55 17.04 14.80
C SER A 15 -15.19 17.52 15.29
N ALA A 16 -15.02 18.81 15.57
CA ALA A 16 -13.77 19.38 16.09
C ALA A 16 -13.43 18.81 17.48
N ILE A 17 -14.42 18.74 18.38
CA ILE A 17 -14.23 18.15 19.72
C ILE A 17 -13.82 16.68 19.61
N ILE A 18 -14.46 15.93 18.72
CA ILE A 18 -14.19 14.49 18.54
C ILE A 18 -12.81 14.28 17.90
N ALA A 19 -12.45 15.04 16.87
CA ALA A 19 -11.14 14.97 16.23
C ALA A 19 -10.02 15.35 17.21
N ALA A 20 -10.19 16.41 18.00
CA ALA A 20 -9.24 16.80 19.04
C ALA A 20 -9.07 15.72 20.11
N ARG A 21 -10.17 15.12 20.58
CA ARG A 21 -10.13 14.00 21.53
C ARG A 21 -9.48 12.75 20.94
N ALA A 22 -9.75 12.44 19.67
CA ALA A 22 -9.17 11.31 18.96
C ALA A 22 -7.65 11.46 18.81
N TYR A 23 -7.19 12.66 18.47
CA TYR A 23 -5.78 13.01 18.40
C TYR A 23 -5.11 12.90 19.78
N LYS A 24 -5.70 13.51 20.81
CA LYS A 24 -5.17 13.46 22.19
C LYS A 24 -5.09 12.03 22.73
N LYS A 25 -6.05 11.17 22.37
CA LYS A 25 -6.06 9.74 22.75
C LYS A 25 -5.18 8.86 21.84
N LYS A 26 -4.38 9.43 20.92
CA LYS A 26 -3.56 8.69 19.95
C LYS A 26 -4.36 7.68 19.09
N SER A 27 -5.65 7.91 18.86
CA SER A 27 -6.45 7.09 17.93
C SER A 27 -6.28 7.55 16.48
N LEU A 28 -6.02 8.84 16.28
CA LEU A 28 -5.69 9.45 14.99
C LEU A 28 -4.36 10.20 15.13
N ASN A 29 -3.57 10.24 14.06
CA ASN A 29 -2.47 11.21 13.96
C ASN A 29 -3.03 12.57 13.47
N PHE A 30 -2.16 13.57 13.34
CA PHE A 30 -2.59 14.93 12.97
C PHE A 30 -3.31 14.97 11.60
N SER A 31 -2.76 14.32 10.58
CA SER A 31 -3.39 14.28 9.25
C SER A 31 -4.70 13.50 9.23
N GLY A 32 -4.78 12.40 9.98
CA GLY A 32 -6.01 11.64 10.19
C GLY A 32 -7.07 12.44 10.94
N ALA A 33 -6.69 13.26 11.91
CA ALA A 33 -7.61 14.13 12.64
C ALA A 33 -8.21 15.22 11.76
N ILE A 34 -7.41 15.84 10.88
CA ILE A 34 -7.90 16.84 9.91
C ILE A 34 -8.92 16.23 8.96
N LEU A 35 -8.57 15.11 8.30
CA LEU A 35 -9.50 14.49 7.36
C LEU A 35 -10.73 13.92 8.07
N GLY A 36 -10.53 13.33 9.25
CA GLY A 36 -11.61 12.81 10.10
C GLY A 36 -12.60 13.89 10.51
N PHE A 37 -12.11 15.10 10.83
CA PHE A 37 -12.95 16.27 11.09
C PHE A 37 -13.83 16.60 9.87
N THR A 38 -13.25 16.67 8.68
CA THR A 38 -13.98 17.00 7.45
C THR A 38 -15.05 15.96 7.13
N VAL A 39 -14.68 14.68 7.16
CA VAL A 39 -15.59 13.56 6.88
C VAL A 39 -16.75 13.54 7.90
N MET A 40 -16.44 13.69 9.19
CA MET A 40 -17.45 13.70 10.26
C MET A 40 -18.41 14.90 10.12
N THR A 41 -17.88 16.08 9.80
CA THR A 41 -18.68 17.28 9.61
C THR A 41 -19.67 17.08 8.46
N ILE A 42 -19.22 16.53 7.33
CA ILE A 42 -20.09 16.24 6.18
C ILE A 42 -21.22 15.27 6.58
N HIS A 43 -20.88 14.16 7.25
CA HIS A 43 -21.87 13.15 7.63
C HIS A 43 -22.95 13.71 8.56
N ILE A 44 -22.55 14.42 9.62
CA ILE A 44 -23.48 15.01 10.59
C ILE A 44 -24.29 16.15 9.96
N ALA A 45 -23.67 16.98 9.11
CA ALA A 45 -24.34 18.11 8.47
C ALA A 45 -25.42 17.68 7.46
N VAL A 46 -25.24 16.51 6.82
CA VAL A 46 -26.24 15.95 5.90
C VAL A 46 -27.35 15.25 6.67
N ASN A 47 -27.02 14.29 7.54
CA ASN A 47 -28.02 13.56 8.33
C ASN A 47 -27.39 12.95 9.59
N TYR A 48 -27.99 13.20 10.74
CA TYR A 48 -27.49 12.72 12.03
C TYR A 48 -27.31 11.18 12.08
N ARG A 49 -28.11 10.40 11.35
CA ARG A 49 -27.96 8.93 11.26
C ARG A 49 -26.66 8.52 10.58
N PHE A 50 -26.26 9.22 9.51
CA PHE A 50 -24.97 8.97 8.86
C PHE A 50 -23.82 9.34 9.80
N GLY A 51 -23.97 10.44 10.54
CA GLY A 51 -23.03 10.82 11.60
C GLY A 51 -22.87 9.75 12.68
N VAL A 52 -23.98 9.24 13.21
CA VAL A 52 -23.96 8.20 14.27
C VAL A 52 -23.36 6.89 13.77
N VAL A 53 -23.67 6.45 12.56
CA VAL A 53 -23.05 5.25 11.98
C VAL A 53 -21.53 5.39 11.91
N LEU A 54 -21.03 6.53 11.41
CA LEU A 54 -19.60 6.82 11.35
C LEU A 54 -18.97 6.89 12.77
N LEU A 55 -19.66 7.49 13.75
CA LEU A 55 -19.20 7.55 15.14
C LEU A 55 -19.12 6.18 15.79
N VAL A 56 -20.13 5.34 15.59
CA VAL A 56 -20.16 3.97 16.12
C VAL A 56 -19.04 3.15 15.52
N PHE A 57 -18.84 3.22 14.20
CA PHE A 57 -17.67 2.62 13.55
C PHE A 57 -16.37 3.11 14.20
N PHE A 58 -16.17 4.43 14.27
CA PHE A 58 -14.92 5.02 14.77
C PHE A 58 -14.63 4.62 16.23
N PHE A 59 -15.59 4.79 17.13
CA PHE A 59 -15.37 4.56 18.57
C PHE A 59 -15.24 3.08 18.90
N THR A 60 -16.10 2.22 18.34
CA THR A 60 -16.05 0.78 18.64
C THR A 60 -14.79 0.14 18.06
N SER A 61 -14.44 0.48 16.81
CA SER A 61 -13.19 0.03 16.21
C SER A 61 -11.96 0.55 16.98
N SER A 62 -11.93 1.84 17.36
CA SER A 62 -10.83 2.40 18.16
C SER A 62 -10.68 1.71 19.52
N LYS A 63 -11.79 1.30 20.14
CA LYS A 63 -11.78 0.55 21.40
C LYS A 63 -11.14 -0.83 21.21
N PHE A 64 -11.50 -1.54 20.13
CA PHE A 64 -10.94 -2.86 19.88
C PHE A 64 -9.50 -2.84 19.38
N THR A 65 -9.08 -1.80 18.66
CA THR A 65 -7.66 -1.61 18.33
C THR A 65 -6.80 -1.51 19.59
N LYS A 66 -7.27 -0.81 20.62
CA LYS A 66 -6.59 -0.69 21.93
C LYS A 66 -6.76 -1.90 22.84
N PHE A 67 -7.66 -2.81 22.50
CA PHE A 67 -7.88 -4.00 23.30
C PHE A 67 -6.78 -5.04 22.99
N GLY A 68 -6.11 -5.53 24.03
CA GLY A 68 -5.09 -6.58 23.89
C GLY A 68 -3.79 -6.12 23.20
N GLU A 69 -3.42 -4.83 23.31
CA GLU A 69 -2.21 -4.27 22.68
C GLU A 69 -0.93 -5.07 22.98
N ASP A 70 -0.77 -5.59 24.20
CA ASP A 70 0.40 -6.38 24.59
C ASP A 70 0.55 -7.67 23.79
N LYS A 71 -0.58 -8.35 23.49
CA LYS A 71 -0.59 -9.55 22.63
C LYS A 71 -0.33 -9.16 21.17
N LYS A 72 -0.99 -8.09 20.69
CA LYS A 72 -0.84 -7.62 19.30
C LYS A 72 0.59 -7.20 18.98
N ARG A 73 1.25 -6.46 19.89
CA ARG A 73 2.66 -6.05 19.76
C ARG A 73 3.62 -7.23 19.57
N LYS A 74 3.30 -8.40 20.14
CA LYS A 74 4.12 -9.61 20.01
C LYS A 74 3.92 -10.35 18.69
N VAL A 75 2.76 -10.20 18.06
CA VAL A 75 2.39 -10.93 16.83
C VAL A 75 2.59 -10.06 15.59
N ASP A 76 2.10 -8.83 15.63
CA ASP A 76 2.14 -7.90 14.51
C ASP A 76 3.52 -7.23 14.41
N ALA A 77 4.08 -7.21 13.20
CA ALA A 77 5.37 -6.60 12.91
C ALA A 77 5.28 -5.09 12.69
N ASP A 78 4.09 -4.59 12.31
CA ASP A 78 3.80 -3.21 11.94
C ASP A 78 2.89 -2.50 12.96
N PHE A 79 2.80 -3.07 14.18
CA PHE A 79 2.00 -2.55 15.28
C PHE A 79 2.32 -1.07 15.58
N LYS A 80 1.27 -0.24 15.61
CA LYS A 80 1.35 1.18 16.01
C LYS A 80 0.67 1.39 17.34
N GLU A 81 1.36 2.04 18.28
CA GLU A 81 0.82 2.36 19.61
C GLU A 81 -0.47 3.19 19.50
N GLY A 82 -1.54 2.73 20.16
CA GLY A 82 -2.86 3.37 20.13
C GLY A 82 -3.63 3.23 18.81
N GLY A 83 -3.08 2.54 17.81
CA GLY A 83 -3.73 2.35 16.52
C GLY A 83 -3.85 3.60 15.68
N GLN A 84 -2.88 4.52 15.76
CA GLN A 84 -2.94 5.83 15.12
C GLN A 84 -3.21 5.75 13.62
N ARG A 85 -4.43 6.10 13.21
CA ARG A 85 -4.81 6.12 11.79
C ARG A 85 -4.41 7.44 11.14
N ASN A 86 -3.92 7.33 9.90
CA ASN A 86 -3.54 8.48 9.07
C ASN A 86 -4.68 8.88 8.12
N TRP A 87 -4.49 10.00 7.41
CA TRP A 87 -5.47 10.49 6.44
C TRP A 87 -5.77 9.45 5.34
N ILE A 88 -4.79 8.66 4.91
CA ILE A 88 -4.97 7.62 3.89
C ILE A 88 -5.98 6.57 4.38
N GLN A 89 -5.82 6.08 5.61
CA GLN A 89 -6.74 5.12 6.21
C GLN A 89 -8.13 5.70 6.42
N VAL A 90 -8.24 6.98 6.80
CA VAL A 90 -9.55 7.66 6.91
C VAL A 90 -10.22 7.79 5.53
N LEU A 91 -9.44 8.12 4.49
CA LEU A 91 -9.94 8.23 3.12
C LEU A 91 -10.46 6.90 2.58
N PHE A 92 -9.72 5.80 2.73
CA PHE A 92 -10.18 4.50 2.24
C PHE A 92 -11.37 3.95 3.04
N ASN A 93 -11.41 4.18 4.35
CA ASN A 93 -12.49 3.68 5.20
C ASN A 93 -13.77 4.53 5.13
N SER A 94 -13.72 5.77 4.65
CA SER A 94 -14.90 6.66 4.68
C SER A 94 -15.12 7.47 3.42
N GLY A 95 -14.22 7.44 2.44
CA GLY A 95 -14.30 8.24 1.21
C GLY A 95 -15.50 7.86 0.35
N ILE A 96 -15.69 6.57 0.05
CA ILE A 96 -16.85 6.09 -0.73
C ILE A 96 -18.16 6.46 -0.03
N ALA A 97 -18.27 6.19 1.28
CA ALA A 97 -19.43 6.59 2.06
C ALA A 97 -19.66 8.13 2.04
N THR A 98 -18.60 8.94 2.12
CA THR A 98 -18.71 10.40 2.02
C THR A 98 -19.27 10.83 0.67
N ILE A 99 -18.81 10.21 -0.43
CA ILE A 99 -19.33 10.48 -1.77
C ILE A 99 -20.82 10.12 -1.85
N LEU A 100 -21.21 8.95 -1.35
CA LEU A 100 -22.62 8.52 -1.31
C LEU A 100 -23.49 9.46 -0.46
N VAL A 101 -22.98 9.94 0.68
CA VAL A 101 -23.66 10.94 1.52
C VAL A 101 -23.87 12.25 0.78
N LEU A 102 -22.86 12.74 0.05
CA LEU A 102 -22.98 13.98 -0.74
C LEU A 102 -23.96 13.82 -1.91
N ILE A 103 -24.00 12.64 -2.56
CA ILE A 103 -25.00 12.34 -3.59
C ILE A 103 -26.40 12.31 -2.98
N ALA A 104 -26.58 11.65 -1.84
CA ALA A 104 -27.86 11.61 -1.12
C ALA A 104 -28.33 13.02 -0.73
N TRP A 105 -27.41 13.86 -0.23
CA TRP A 105 -27.68 15.26 0.08
C TRP A 105 -28.12 16.06 -1.14
N LYS A 106 -27.46 15.89 -2.29
CA LYS A 106 -27.82 16.59 -3.53
C LYS A 106 -29.22 16.20 -4.02
N LEU A 107 -29.65 14.96 -3.79
CA LEU A 107 -30.91 14.42 -4.30
C LEU A 107 -32.12 14.68 -3.37
N ALA A 108 -31.93 14.65 -2.05
CA ALA A 108 -33.03 14.80 -1.09
C ALA A 108 -32.80 15.85 0.01
N GLY A 109 -31.70 16.59 -0.05
CA GLY A 109 -31.31 17.54 0.99
C GLY A 109 -30.96 16.83 2.30
N SER A 110 -31.19 17.53 3.42
CA SER A 110 -30.92 17.02 4.77
C SER A 110 -32.13 16.32 5.42
N LYS A 111 -33.14 15.93 4.62
CA LYS A 111 -34.33 15.25 5.14
C LYS A 111 -34.01 13.81 5.51
N ASP A 112 -34.41 13.39 6.71
CA ASP A 112 -34.30 12.02 7.15
C ASP A 112 -35.54 11.23 6.71
N ASN A 113 -35.34 10.15 5.96
CA ASN A 113 -36.41 9.34 5.39
C ASN A 113 -36.33 7.90 5.88
N CYS A 114 -37.49 7.25 6.00
CA CYS A 114 -37.57 5.82 6.28
C CYS A 114 -37.01 5.02 5.09
N LEU A 115 -36.40 3.87 5.35
CA LEU A 115 -36.04 2.93 4.28
C LEU A 115 -37.32 2.36 3.67
N ASN A 116 -37.68 2.83 2.47
CA ASN A 116 -38.88 2.41 1.75
C ASN A 116 -38.59 2.24 0.25
N SER A 117 -38.36 0.99 -0.17
CA SER A 117 -38.08 0.66 -1.57
C SER A 117 -39.23 0.95 -2.52
N LYS A 118 -40.48 1.13 -2.03
CA LYS A 118 -41.64 1.39 -2.88
C LYS A 118 -41.77 2.85 -3.29
N GLU A 119 -41.37 3.79 -2.44
CA GLU A 119 -41.51 5.23 -2.72
C GLU A 119 -40.23 5.85 -3.27
N SER A 120 -39.05 5.39 -2.82
CA SER A 120 -37.78 5.88 -3.34
C SER A 120 -36.71 4.78 -3.33
N SER A 121 -36.68 4.02 -4.42
CA SER A 121 -35.68 2.95 -4.64
C SER A 121 -34.25 3.51 -4.63
N LEU A 122 -34.02 4.66 -5.28
CA LEU A 122 -32.71 5.30 -5.35
C LEU A 122 -32.19 5.76 -3.98
N MET A 123 -33.03 6.41 -3.17
CA MET A 123 -32.62 6.86 -1.83
C MET A 123 -32.36 5.68 -0.90
N THR A 124 -33.22 4.66 -0.95
CA THR A 124 -33.03 3.42 -0.18
C THR A 124 -31.73 2.72 -0.57
N ALA A 125 -31.38 2.70 -1.85
CA ALA A 125 -30.11 2.15 -2.34
C ALA A 125 -28.90 2.96 -1.86
N LEU A 126 -28.96 4.30 -1.89
CA LEU A 126 -27.88 5.16 -1.39
C LEU A 126 -27.66 4.99 0.11
N MET A 127 -28.73 5.01 0.90
CA MET A 127 -28.69 4.77 2.35
C MET A 127 -28.16 3.37 2.66
N GLY A 128 -28.65 2.35 1.94
CA GLY A 128 -28.17 0.98 2.03
C GLY A 128 -26.69 0.85 1.68
N GLY A 129 -26.20 1.58 0.67
CA GLY A 129 -24.79 1.64 0.30
C GLY A 129 -23.91 2.26 1.38
N ILE A 130 -24.34 3.37 2.00
CA ILE A 130 -23.63 4.02 3.11
C ILE A 130 -23.53 3.06 4.32
N ILE A 131 -24.66 2.44 4.70
CA ILE A 131 -24.71 1.51 5.83
C ILE A 131 -23.88 0.27 5.53
N GLY A 132 -24.05 -0.32 4.35
CA GLY A 132 -23.30 -1.50 3.90
C GLY A 132 -21.80 -1.25 3.90
N HIS A 133 -21.34 -0.10 3.42
CA HIS A 133 -19.93 0.31 3.47
C HIS A 133 -19.40 0.30 4.91
N TYR A 134 -20.08 0.96 5.84
CA TYR A 134 -19.63 0.99 7.24
C TYR A 134 -19.77 -0.36 7.94
N CYS A 135 -20.74 -1.20 7.57
CA CYS A 135 -20.84 -2.58 8.04
C CYS A 135 -19.61 -3.39 7.60
N CYS A 136 -19.22 -3.30 6.33
CA CYS A 136 -18.02 -3.97 5.80
C CYS A 136 -16.76 -3.49 6.53
N CYS A 137 -16.53 -2.18 6.63
CA CYS A 137 -15.34 -1.63 7.29
C CYS A 137 -15.30 -1.96 8.79
N ASN A 138 -16.42 -1.87 9.50
CA ASN A 138 -16.48 -2.17 10.93
C ASN A 138 -16.32 -3.68 11.18
N GLY A 139 -16.98 -4.51 10.38
CA GLY A 139 -16.86 -5.96 10.45
C GLY A 139 -15.43 -6.42 10.22
N ASP A 140 -14.77 -5.90 9.19
CA ASP A 140 -13.37 -6.21 8.91
C ASP A 140 -12.41 -5.78 10.04
N THR A 141 -12.60 -4.56 10.56
CA THR A 141 -11.79 -4.07 11.68
C THR A 141 -12.00 -4.92 12.94
N TRP A 142 -13.24 -5.30 13.26
CA TRP A 142 -13.50 -6.14 14.42
C TRP A 142 -12.93 -7.55 14.24
N SER A 143 -13.06 -8.10 13.03
CA SER A 143 -12.53 -9.43 12.66
C SER A 143 -11.03 -9.51 12.84
N SER A 144 -10.29 -8.53 12.31
CA SER A 144 -8.82 -8.47 12.41
C SER A 144 -8.37 -8.23 13.86
N GLU A 145 -8.98 -7.27 14.56
CA GLU A 145 -8.56 -6.83 15.89
C GLU A 145 -8.90 -7.85 17.00
N LEU A 146 -10.01 -8.58 16.87
CA LEU A 146 -10.39 -9.64 17.81
C LEU A 146 -9.91 -11.02 17.35
N GLY A 147 -9.85 -11.27 16.05
CA GLY A 147 -9.38 -12.54 15.49
C GLY A 147 -7.90 -12.82 15.79
N ILE A 148 -7.05 -11.79 15.81
CA ILE A 148 -5.63 -11.94 16.19
C ILE A 148 -5.44 -12.37 17.66
N LEU A 149 -6.43 -12.08 18.51
CA LEU A 149 -6.44 -12.45 19.93
C LEU A 149 -7.01 -13.84 20.18
N SER A 150 -7.57 -14.50 19.15
CA SER A 150 -8.10 -15.85 19.25
C SER A 150 -7.00 -16.84 19.61
N GLU A 151 -7.32 -17.80 20.48
CA GLU A 151 -6.40 -18.90 20.79
C GLU A 151 -6.37 -19.97 19.69
N GLU A 152 -7.42 -20.04 18.87
CA GLU A 152 -7.49 -20.93 17.70
C GLU A 152 -6.47 -20.53 16.63
N GLN A 153 -5.83 -21.52 16.01
CA GLN A 153 -4.89 -21.26 14.92
C GLN A 153 -5.66 -20.81 13.66
N PRO A 154 -5.30 -19.66 13.05
CA PRO A 154 -5.99 -19.17 11.86
C PRO A 154 -5.77 -20.10 10.66
N ARG A 155 -6.76 -20.13 9.78
CA ARG A 155 -6.71 -20.90 8.53
C ARG A 155 -6.77 -19.96 7.34
N LEU A 156 -5.97 -20.20 6.32
CA LEU A 156 -5.99 -19.38 5.12
C LEU A 156 -7.31 -19.57 4.38
N ILE A 157 -8.03 -18.48 4.05
CA ILE A 157 -9.38 -18.57 3.49
C ILE A 157 -9.47 -19.31 2.14
N THR A 158 -8.39 -19.32 1.37
CA THR A 158 -8.33 -19.97 0.05
C THR A 158 -8.08 -21.47 0.12
N THR A 159 -7.25 -21.93 1.05
CA THR A 159 -6.80 -23.34 1.13
C THR A 159 -7.27 -24.07 2.38
N PHE A 160 -7.83 -23.35 3.35
CA PHE A 160 -8.19 -23.81 4.69
C PHE A 160 -7.05 -24.45 5.49
N LYS A 161 -5.80 -24.27 5.05
CA LYS A 161 -4.62 -24.76 5.76
C LYS A 161 -4.29 -23.86 6.96
N PRO A 162 -3.81 -24.42 8.09
CA PRO A 162 -3.36 -23.63 9.21
C PRO A 162 -2.20 -22.70 8.82
N VAL A 163 -2.29 -21.43 9.19
CA VAL A 163 -1.26 -20.41 8.97
C VAL A 163 -0.88 -19.74 10.28
N GLN A 164 0.20 -18.97 10.25
CA GLN A 164 0.62 -18.21 11.41
C GLN A 164 -0.29 -17.00 11.64
N ARG A 165 -0.42 -16.58 12.91
CA ARG A 165 -1.17 -15.37 13.25
C ARG A 165 -0.53 -14.14 12.60
N GLY A 166 -1.36 -13.25 12.05
CA GLY A 166 -0.90 -12.09 11.28
C GLY A 166 -0.71 -12.34 9.78
N THR A 167 -1.02 -13.55 9.27
CA THR A 167 -1.05 -13.82 7.82
C THR A 167 -2.24 -13.15 7.16
N ASN A 168 -2.01 -12.39 6.09
CA ASN A 168 -3.10 -11.79 5.31
C ASN A 168 -4.01 -12.89 4.75
N GLY A 169 -5.31 -12.75 4.99
CA GLY A 169 -6.33 -13.75 4.65
C GLY A 169 -6.42 -14.98 5.57
N GLY A 170 -5.75 -14.94 6.72
CA GLY A 170 -5.93 -15.92 7.79
C GLY A 170 -7.20 -15.62 8.60
N VAL A 171 -8.17 -16.54 8.57
CA VAL A 171 -9.46 -16.38 9.27
C VAL A 171 -9.58 -17.31 10.48
N THR A 172 -10.34 -16.86 11.50
CA THR A 172 -10.71 -17.64 12.68
C THR A 172 -12.22 -17.57 12.90
N LYS A 173 -12.80 -18.53 13.64
CA LYS A 173 -14.23 -18.48 13.99
C LYS A 173 -14.57 -17.24 14.80
N ALA A 174 -13.70 -16.87 15.75
CA ALA A 174 -13.85 -15.68 16.57
C ALA A 174 -13.83 -14.39 15.71
N GLY A 175 -12.93 -14.30 14.72
CA GLY A 175 -12.88 -13.17 13.78
C GLY A 175 -14.16 -13.06 12.95
N LEU A 176 -14.66 -14.17 12.40
CA LEU A 176 -15.91 -14.17 11.61
C LEU A 176 -17.14 -13.79 12.45
N LEU A 177 -17.25 -14.29 13.70
CA LEU A 177 -18.30 -13.88 14.63
C LEU A 177 -18.18 -12.39 15.00
N ALA A 178 -16.96 -11.90 15.19
CA ALA A 178 -16.70 -10.48 15.42
C ALA A 178 -17.09 -9.62 14.21
N ALA A 179 -16.88 -10.11 12.98
CA ALA A 179 -17.29 -9.43 11.76
C ALA A 179 -18.82 -9.27 11.68
N ALA A 180 -19.54 -10.36 11.94
CA ALA A 180 -21.00 -10.34 11.98
C ALA A 180 -21.53 -9.39 13.08
N ALA A 181 -20.96 -9.46 14.29
CA ALA A 181 -21.32 -8.57 15.39
C ALA A 181 -21.02 -7.10 15.08
N GLY A 182 -19.88 -6.81 14.45
CA GLY A 182 -19.49 -5.47 14.01
C GLY A 182 -20.49 -4.88 13.01
N GLY A 183 -20.94 -5.67 12.04
CA GLY A 183 -22.01 -5.29 11.13
C GLY A 183 -23.34 -5.04 11.84
N SER A 184 -23.77 -5.97 12.71
CA SER A 184 -25.03 -5.83 13.46
C SER A 184 -25.08 -4.56 14.32
N VAL A 185 -23.97 -4.15 14.93
CA VAL A 185 -23.90 -2.93 15.76
C VAL A 185 -24.12 -1.67 14.93
N ILE A 186 -23.59 -1.63 13.70
CA ILE A 186 -23.84 -0.51 12.78
C ILE A 186 -25.32 -0.45 12.39
N GLY A 187 -25.90 -1.59 11.99
CA GLY A 187 -27.32 -1.67 11.65
C GLY A 187 -28.22 -1.28 12.82
N LEU A 188 -27.92 -1.76 14.02
CA LEU A 188 -28.66 -1.42 15.24
C LEU A 188 -28.61 0.07 15.54
N ALA A 189 -27.42 0.69 15.46
CA ALA A 189 -27.29 2.13 15.70
C ALA A 189 -28.11 2.97 14.72
N PHE A 190 -28.15 2.56 13.44
CA PHE A 190 -28.92 3.23 12.41
C PHE A 190 -30.44 3.11 12.62
N VAL A 191 -30.92 1.95 13.07
CA VAL A 191 -32.34 1.72 13.37
C VAL A 191 -32.77 2.45 14.64
N LEU A 192 -31.99 2.34 15.72
CA LEU A 192 -32.30 3.00 16.99
C LEU A 192 -32.39 4.52 16.85
N LEU A 193 -31.45 5.14 16.12
CA LEU A 193 -31.54 6.58 15.89
C LEU A 193 -32.70 6.92 14.94
N GLY A 194 -32.98 6.06 13.95
CA GLY A 194 -34.13 6.24 13.05
C GLY A 194 -35.47 6.30 13.80
N PHE A 195 -35.65 5.50 14.85
CA PHE A 195 -36.84 5.59 15.71
C PHE A 195 -36.94 6.89 16.51
N LEU A 196 -35.83 7.60 16.71
CA LEU A 196 -35.80 8.89 17.42
C LEU A 196 -35.91 10.09 16.47
N THR A 197 -35.42 9.95 15.24
CA THR A 197 -35.27 11.07 14.29
C THR A 197 -36.25 11.06 13.13
N THR A 198 -36.88 9.92 12.84
CA THR A 198 -37.78 9.77 11.69
C THR A 198 -39.18 9.33 12.14
N GLU A 199 -40.21 10.02 11.65
CA GLU A 199 -41.60 9.56 11.77
C GLU A 199 -41.91 8.57 10.65
N CYS A 200 -41.92 7.28 10.96
CA CYS A 200 -42.33 6.22 10.05
C CYS A 200 -43.69 5.65 10.47
N THR A 201 -44.49 5.17 9.51
CA THR A 201 -45.64 4.33 9.84
C THR A 201 -45.17 3.04 10.55
N PHE A 202 -45.97 2.54 11.48
CA PHE A 202 -45.60 1.40 12.35
C PHE A 202 -45.11 0.17 11.55
N ASP A 203 -45.79 -0.16 10.45
CA ASP A 203 -45.40 -1.28 9.57
C ASP A 203 -44.04 -1.09 8.90
N ILE A 204 -43.70 0.14 8.52
CA ILE A 204 -42.39 0.47 7.93
C ILE A 204 -41.32 0.47 9.02
N ALA A 205 -41.62 1.01 10.21
CA ALA A 205 -40.72 1.02 11.35
C ALA A 205 -40.29 -0.40 11.75
N LEU A 206 -41.22 -1.36 11.85
CA LEU A 206 -40.90 -2.75 12.14
C LEU A 206 -40.03 -3.41 11.06
N LYS A 207 -40.28 -3.09 9.78
CA LYS A 207 -39.44 -3.60 8.67
C LYS A 207 -38.00 -3.10 8.74
N GLN A 208 -37.73 -1.96 9.36
CA GLN A 208 -36.34 -1.48 9.55
C GLN A 208 -35.53 -2.41 10.47
N LEU A 209 -36.15 -3.22 11.33
CA LEU A 209 -35.44 -4.19 12.16
C LEU A 209 -34.73 -5.28 11.32
N LEU A 210 -35.21 -5.56 10.11
CA LEU A 210 -34.54 -6.47 9.16
C LEU A 210 -33.16 -5.98 8.73
N LEU A 211 -32.87 -4.68 8.94
CA LEU A 211 -31.55 -4.13 8.64
C LEU A 211 -30.46 -4.73 9.55
N ILE A 212 -30.78 -5.15 10.77
CA ILE A 212 -29.80 -5.70 11.72
C ILE A 212 -29.19 -7.02 11.21
N PRO A 213 -29.98 -8.06 10.85
CA PRO A 213 -29.43 -9.28 10.27
C PRO A 213 -28.79 -9.04 8.89
N LEU A 214 -29.34 -8.13 8.06
CA LEU A 214 -28.70 -7.76 6.79
C LEU A 214 -27.32 -7.14 6.99
N SER A 215 -27.19 -6.28 8.01
CA SER A 215 -25.93 -5.63 8.37
C SER A 215 -24.92 -6.63 8.91
N ALA A 216 -25.37 -7.66 9.64
CA ALA A 216 -24.53 -8.77 10.08
C ALA A 216 -23.91 -9.51 8.88
N VAL A 217 -24.75 -9.82 7.88
CA VAL A 217 -24.31 -10.46 6.64
C VAL A 217 -23.35 -9.54 5.88
N ALA A 218 -23.65 -8.25 5.77
CA ALA A 218 -22.76 -7.29 5.11
C ALA A 218 -21.38 -7.21 5.78
N GLY A 219 -21.33 -7.14 7.12
CA GLY A 219 -20.07 -7.16 7.87
C GLY A 219 -19.27 -8.45 7.69
N LEU A 220 -19.95 -9.60 7.72
CA LEU A 220 -19.32 -10.90 7.46
C LEU A 220 -18.77 -11.00 6.03
N CYS A 221 -19.58 -10.65 5.02
CA CYS A 221 -19.18 -10.66 3.62
C CYS A 221 -18.01 -9.71 3.38
N GLY A 222 -18.04 -8.51 3.95
CA GLY A 222 -16.94 -7.54 3.85
C GLY A 222 -15.61 -8.13 4.34
N SER A 223 -15.60 -8.72 5.54
CA SER A 223 -14.38 -9.34 6.09
C SER A 223 -13.92 -10.57 5.30
N VAL A 224 -14.84 -11.36 4.75
CA VAL A 224 -14.52 -12.51 3.89
C VAL A 224 -13.90 -12.06 2.57
N ILE A 225 -14.45 -11.02 1.93
CA ILE A 225 -13.90 -10.45 0.69
C ILE A 225 -12.52 -9.84 0.96
N ASP A 226 -12.34 -9.08 2.03
CA ASP A 226 -11.03 -8.53 2.41
C ASP A 226 -10.02 -9.65 2.65
N SER A 227 -10.39 -10.68 3.40
CA SER A 227 -9.53 -11.84 3.64
C SER A 227 -9.16 -12.58 2.34
N LEU A 228 -10.07 -12.66 1.37
CA LEU A 228 -9.81 -13.27 0.07
C LEU A 228 -8.83 -12.43 -0.74
N LEU A 229 -9.03 -11.11 -0.78
CA LEU A 229 -8.12 -10.17 -1.44
C LEU A 229 -6.74 -10.16 -0.76
N GLY A 230 -6.69 -10.21 0.56
CA GLY A 230 -5.46 -10.34 1.34
C GLY A 230 -4.72 -11.65 1.05
N ALA A 231 -5.43 -12.78 1.00
CA ALA A 231 -4.81 -14.09 0.70
C ALA A 231 -4.27 -14.20 -0.73
N THR A 232 -4.83 -13.44 -1.68
CA THR A 232 -4.52 -13.55 -3.12
C THR A 232 -3.61 -12.43 -3.61
N LEU A 233 -3.84 -11.19 -3.21
CA LEU A 233 -3.21 -9.98 -3.77
C LEU A 233 -2.19 -9.30 -2.85
N GLN A 234 -2.16 -9.62 -1.55
CA GLN A 234 -1.20 -9.05 -0.59
C GLN A 234 -0.16 -10.09 -0.18
N PHE A 235 1.11 -9.71 -0.21
CA PHE A 235 2.18 -10.63 0.17
C PHE A 235 2.16 -10.89 1.68
N SER A 236 2.36 -12.14 2.07
CA SER A 236 2.64 -12.50 3.46
C SER A 236 3.78 -13.49 3.51
N GLY A 237 4.80 -13.20 4.32
CA GLY A 237 5.94 -14.08 4.52
C GLY A 237 6.36 -14.15 5.99
N PHE A 238 6.99 -15.25 6.40
CA PHE A 238 7.52 -15.43 7.74
C PHE A 238 8.99 -15.04 7.80
N CYS A 239 9.34 -14.06 8.63
CA CYS A 239 10.72 -13.67 8.87
C CYS A 239 11.35 -14.54 9.97
N SER A 240 12.39 -15.32 9.62
CA SER A 240 13.07 -16.22 10.57
C SER A 240 13.80 -15.48 11.70
N VAL A 241 14.24 -14.24 11.47
CA VAL A 241 14.95 -13.41 12.46
C VAL A 241 13.95 -12.78 13.44
N ARG A 242 12.91 -12.11 12.91
CA ARG A 242 11.89 -11.43 13.74
C ARG A 242 10.89 -12.40 14.35
N LYS A 243 10.84 -13.66 13.88
CA LYS A 243 9.85 -14.68 14.24
C LYS A 243 8.41 -14.19 14.14
N LYS A 244 8.13 -13.39 13.10
CA LYS A 244 6.83 -12.75 12.84
C LYS A 244 6.48 -12.85 11.35
N VAL A 245 5.18 -12.77 11.06
CA VAL A 245 4.69 -12.57 9.70
C VAL A 245 4.94 -11.11 9.31
N VAL A 246 5.39 -10.90 8.08
CA VAL A 246 5.70 -9.59 7.50
C VAL A 246 5.03 -9.46 6.14
N GLY A 247 4.58 -8.24 5.80
CA GLY A 247 3.97 -7.91 4.50
C GLY A 247 4.99 -7.68 3.38
N LYS A 248 6.30 -7.66 3.68
CA LYS A 248 7.35 -7.38 2.69
C LYS A 248 8.28 -8.57 2.50
N SER A 249 8.69 -8.80 1.25
CA SER A 249 9.71 -9.78 0.93
C SER A 249 11.08 -9.35 1.46
N GLY A 250 11.98 -10.29 1.68
CA GLY A 250 13.34 -10.03 2.11
C GLY A 250 14.18 -11.31 2.26
N PRO A 251 15.50 -11.20 2.46
CA PRO A 251 16.42 -12.35 2.45
C PRO A 251 16.12 -13.41 3.51
N THR A 252 15.51 -13.00 4.63
CA THR A 252 15.17 -13.87 5.76
C THR A 252 13.68 -14.22 5.82
N VAL A 253 12.93 -13.93 4.75
CA VAL A 253 11.47 -14.04 4.71
C VAL A 253 11.06 -15.20 3.80
N LYS A 254 10.43 -16.22 4.38
CA LYS A 254 9.84 -17.32 3.63
C LYS A 254 8.38 -17.01 3.29
N LYS A 255 8.03 -16.98 2.01
CA LYS A 255 6.66 -16.73 1.53
C LYS A 255 5.64 -17.71 2.13
N ILE A 256 4.49 -17.20 2.55
CA ILE A 256 3.31 -17.96 3.02
C ILE A 256 2.18 -17.88 2.00
N SER A 257 1.72 -16.67 1.64
CA SER A 257 0.54 -16.45 0.79
C SER A 257 0.63 -15.15 -0.02
N GLY A 258 -0.28 -15.04 -1.00
CA GLY A 258 -0.52 -13.86 -1.83
C GLY A 258 0.53 -13.49 -2.87
N LEU A 259 0.23 -12.44 -3.61
CA LEU A 259 1.08 -11.80 -4.61
C LEU A 259 1.56 -10.44 -4.07
N SER A 260 2.64 -9.89 -4.62
CA SER A 260 3.15 -8.57 -4.25
C SER A 260 2.50 -7.43 -5.07
N ILE A 261 1.24 -7.59 -5.51
CA ILE A 261 0.57 -6.62 -6.39
C ILE A 261 0.20 -5.35 -5.63
N LEU A 262 -0.34 -5.49 -4.40
CA LEU A 262 -0.86 -4.35 -3.62
C LEU A 262 0.17 -3.64 -2.73
N ASP A 263 1.32 -4.28 -2.47
CA ASP A 263 2.42 -3.68 -1.70
C ASP A 263 3.45 -2.92 -2.55
N ASN A 264 3.26 -2.91 -3.87
CA ASN A 264 4.01 -2.06 -4.79
C ASN A 264 3.56 -0.60 -4.62
N ASN A 265 3.90 -0.01 -3.47
CA ASN A 265 4.23 1.40 -3.44
C ASN A 265 5.31 1.58 -4.51
N ALA A 266 4.95 2.10 -5.69
CA ALA A 266 5.70 2.93 -6.65
C ALA A 266 7.24 3.06 -6.56
N VAL A 267 7.98 2.08 -6.02
CA VAL A 267 9.39 2.16 -5.59
C VAL A 267 10.19 0.97 -6.13
N ASN A 268 9.54 -0.04 -6.73
CA ASN A 268 10.18 -0.90 -7.74
C ASN A 268 10.32 -0.18 -9.11
N LEU A 269 10.27 1.16 -9.12
CA LEU A 269 10.40 1.98 -10.33
C LEU A 269 11.88 2.21 -10.73
N VAL A 270 12.82 1.60 -10.02
CA VAL A 270 14.27 1.75 -10.24
C VAL A 270 14.89 0.36 -10.17
N SER A 271 14.82 -0.38 -11.28
CA SER A 271 15.38 -1.73 -11.37
C SER A 271 16.92 -1.72 -11.28
N ILE A 272 17.58 -0.65 -11.72
CA ILE A 272 19.04 -0.46 -11.63
C ILE A 272 19.37 0.61 -10.59
N ARG A 273 20.05 0.23 -9.51
CA ARG A 273 20.45 1.15 -8.43
C ARG A 273 21.69 1.96 -8.77
N PHE A 274 22.69 1.29 -9.31
CA PHE A 274 23.93 1.89 -9.77
C PHE A 274 24.60 1.08 -10.86
N ILE A 275 25.41 1.76 -11.65
CA ILE A 275 26.23 1.20 -12.72
C ILE A 275 27.67 1.61 -12.45
N LEU A 276 28.55 0.62 -12.42
CA LEU A 276 29.98 0.82 -12.22
C LEU A 276 30.76 0.19 -13.38
N LEU A 277 31.71 0.96 -13.91
CA LEU A 277 32.73 0.49 -14.81
C LEU A 277 34.08 0.62 -14.13
N GLN A 278 34.72 -0.51 -13.83
CA GLN A 278 35.98 -0.53 -13.08
C GLN A 278 37.04 -1.32 -13.84
N ASN A 279 38.29 -0.88 -13.79
CA ASN A 279 39.39 -1.65 -14.36
C ASN A 279 39.95 -2.69 -13.38
N ARG A 280 40.91 -3.50 -13.82
CA ARG A 280 41.56 -4.52 -12.97
C ARG A 280 42.25 -3.96 -11.71
N GLN A 281 42.61 -2.67 -11.70
CA GLN A 281 43.27 -2.02 -10.56
C GLN A 281 42.26 -1.40 -9.57
N GLY A 282 40.96 -1.48 -9.86
CA GLY A 282 39.91 -0.87 -9.04
C GLY A 282 39.69 0.61 -9.32
N LYS A 283 40.27 1.16 -10.39
CA LYS A 283 39.97 2.52 -10.82
C LYS A 283 38.61 2.55 -11.52
N THR A 284 37.71 3.36 -11.00
CA THR A 284 36.39 3.60 -11.58
C THR A 284 36.50 4.53 -12.79
N ARG A 285 35.96 4.09 -13.95
CA ARG A 285 35.90 4.83 -15.21
C ARG A 285 34.55 5.48 -15.45
N LEU A 286 33.49 4.86 -14.94
CA LEU A 286 32.13 5.34 -14.99
C LEU A 286 31.43 4.93 -13.69
N ALA A 287 30.74 5.87 -13.06
CA ALA A 287 29.85 5.59 -11.94
C ALA A 287 28.57 6.41 -12.09
N LYS A 288 27.43 5.74 -12.20
CA LYS A 288 26.10 6.37 -12.21
C LYS A 288 25.28 5.76 -11.09
N TYR A 289 24.67 6.61 -10.28
CA TYR A 289 23.85 6.23 -9.14
C TYR A 289 22.43 6.75 -9.39
N TYR A 290 21.45 5.84 -9.42
CA TYR A 290 20.03 6.15 -9.58
C TYR A 290 19.29 6.22 -8.24
N ILE A 291 19.97 5.84 -7.16
CA ILE A 291 19.53 6.05 -5.78
C ILE A 291 20.37 7.14 -5.11
N PRO A 292 19.78 7.97 -4.23
CA PRO A 292 20.53 8.95 -3.46
C PRO A 292 21.44 8.23 -2.46
N LEU A 293 22.76 8.38 -2.64
CA LEU A 293 23.80 7.87 -1.73
C LEU A 293 24.70 9.01 -1.26
N GLU A 294 25.11 8.96 0.00
CA GLU A 294 26.15 9.85 0.54
C GLU A 294 27.51 9.55 -0.11
N GLU A 295 28.39 10.55 -0.23
CA GLU A 295 29.71 10.37 -0.84
C GLU A 295 30.56 9.30 -0.13
N SER A 296 30.47 9.22 1.20
CA SER A 296 31.17 8.21 1.98
C SER A 296 30.70 6.79 1.65
N GLU A 297 29.43 6.62 1.28
CA GLU A 297 28.84 5.35 0.90
C GLU A 297 29.20 4.97 -0.53
N LYS A 298 29.21 5.93 -1.47
CA LYS A 298 29.63 5.71 -2.87
C LYS A 298 31.02 5.05 -2.93
N HIS A 299 32.00 5.63 -2.22
CA HIS A 299 33.37 5.08 -2.18
C HIS A 299 33.42 3.66 -1.58
N LYS A 300 32.60 3.37 -0.55
CA LYS A 300 32.50 2.03 0.04
C LYS A 300 31.91 1.02 -0.94
N VAL A 301 30.84 1.39 -1.65
CA VAL A 301 30.19 0.55 -2.65
C VAL A 301 31.15 0.22 -3.79
N GLU A 302 31.85 1.22 -4.33
CA GLU A 302 32.84 1.00 -5.39
C GLU A 302 33.95 0.03 -4.96
N TYR A 303 34.46 0.17 -3.74
CA TYR A 303 35.48 -0.71 -3.20
C TYR A 303 34.97 -2.14 -2.97
N GLU A 304 33.79 -2.29 -2.37
CA GLU A 304 33.18 -3.60 -2.10
C GLU A 304 32.87 -4.36 -3.39
N VAL A 305 32.25 -3.68 -4.37
CA VAL A 305 31.91 -4.27 -5.68
C VAL A 305 33.17 -4.69 -6.42
N HIS A 306 34.20 -3.84 -6.46
CA HIS A 306 35.46 -4.20 -7.10
C HIS A 306 36.06 -5.47 -6.50
N ARG A 307 36.16 -5.54 -5.17
CA ARG A 307 36.74 -6.69 -4.46
C ARG A 307 35.96 -7.99 -4.71
N LEU A 308 34.63 -7.89 -4.83
CA LEU A 308 33.74 -9.01 -5.12
C LEU A 308 33.89 -9.53 -6.55
N VAL A 309 34.13 -8.66 -7.51
CA VAL A 309 34.18 -9.01 -8.93
C VAL A 309 35.57 -9.42 -9.40
N VAL A 310 36.63 -8.70 -8.99
CA VAL A 310 37.99 -8.88 -9.53
C VAL A 310 38.61 -10.24 -9.18
N ASN A 311 38.28 -10.79 -8.03
CA ASN A 311 38.86 -12.03 -7.51
C ASN A 311 38.08 -13.29 -7.94
N ARG A 312 37.01 -13.15 -8.75
CA ARG A 312 36.18 -14.29 -9.17
C ARG A 312 36.81 -15.06 -10.33
N ASP A 313 36.79 -16.38 -10.20
CA ASP A 313 37.19 -17.30 -11.27
C ASP A 313 36.21 -17.19 -12.46
N PRO A 314 36.69 -17.22 -13.72
CA PRO A 314 35.83 -17.20 -14.92
C PRO A 314 34.78 -18.31 -15.00
N LYS A 315 34.93 -19.42 -14.25
CA LYS A 315 33.95 -20.51 -14.20
C LYS A 315 32.70 -20.17 -13.39
N PHE A 316 32.74 -19.13 -12.56
CA PHE A 316 31.58 -18.72 -11.79
C PHE A 316 30.58 -17.94 -12.65
N THR A 317 29.34 -17.88 -12.17
CA THR A 317 28.27 -17.11 -12.81
C THR A 317 28.58 -15.61 -12.84
N ASN A 318 27.95 -14.90 -13.78
CA ASN A 318 27.98 -13.44 -13.88
C ASN A 318 27.13 -12.72 -12.82
N PHE A 319 26.58 -13.46 -11.86
CA PHE A 319 25.64 -12.95 -10.86
C PHE A 319 26.22 -13.15 -9.46
N VAL A 320 26.23 -12.08 -8.66
CA VAL A 320 26.82 -12.07 -7.31
C VAL A 320 25.83 -11.44 -6.34
N GLU A 321 25.56 -12.09 -5.23
CA GLU A 321 24.77 -11.47 -4.16
C GLU A 321 25.58 -10.35 -3.48
N PHE A 322 24.97 -9.19 -3.35
CA PHE A 322 25.57 -8.00 -2.75
C PHE A 322 24.57 -7.35 -1.79
N ARG A 323 24.82 -7.47 -0.48
CA ARG A 323 23.93 -6.97 0.59
C ARG A 323 22.51 -7.53 0.45
N THR A 324 21.54 -6.70 0.07
CA THR A 324 20.13 -7.08 -0.16
C THR A 324 19.77 -7.05 -1.64
N HIS A 325 20.77 -7.06 -2.51
CA HIS A 325 20.68 -6.85 -3.95
C HIS A 325 21.55 -7.88 -4.68
N LYS A 326 21.49 -7.87 -6.00
CA LYS A 326 22.41 -8.65 -6.84
C LYS A 326 23.23 -7.73 -7.72
N VAL A 327 24.49 -8.08 -7.92
CA VAL A 327 25.39 -7.45 -8.88
C VAL A 327 25.52 -8.38 -10.07
N ILE A 328 25.17 -7.85 -11.24
CA ILE A 328 25.30 -8.52 -12.53
C ILE A 328 26.50 -7.89 -13.21
N TYR A 329 27.50 -8.71 -13.52
CA TYR A 329 28.75 -8.19 -14.09
C TYR A 329 29.21 -8.97 -15.31
N ARG A 330 29.85 -8.25 -16.25
CA ARG A 330 30.52 -8.85 -17.41
C ARG A 330 31.86 -8.18 -17.64
N ARG A 331 32.85 -8.99 -18.00
CA ARG A 331 34.22 -8.55 -18.23
C ARG A 331 34.48 -8.39 -19.73
N TYR A 332 34.96 -7.22 -20.13
CA TYR A 332 35.43 -6.91 -21.48
C TYR A 332 36.87 -6.43 -21.40
N ALA A 333 37.80 -7.20 -21.97
CA ALA A 333 39.24 -6.96 -21.88
C ALA A 333 39.74 -6.74 -20.42
N GLY A 334 40.09 -5.50 -20.09
CA GLY A 334 40.56 -5.06 -18.77
C GLY A 334 39.49 -4.45 -17.86
N LEU A 335 38.26 -4.31 -18.36
CA LEU A 335 37.16 -3.60 -17.70
C LEU A 335 36.07 -4.56 -17.22
N PHE A 336 35.48 -4.22 -16.08
CA PHE A 336 34.35 -4.89 -15.47
C PHE A 336 33.14 -3.94 -15.47
N PHE A 337 32.12 -4.32 -16.21
CA PHE A 337 30.82 -3.63 -16.24
C PHE A 337 29.93 -4.30 -15.21
N SER A 338 29.45 -3.53 -14.21
CA SER A 338 28.67 -4.05 -13.09
C SER A 338 27.40 -3.23 -12.90
N LEU A 339 26.25 -3.90 -12.93
CA LEU A 339 24.93 -3.34 -12.64
C LEU A 339 24.44 -3.92 -11.31
N CYS A 340 24.00 -3.07 -10.38
CA CYS A 340 23.33 -3.52 -9.17
C CYS A 340 21.83 -3.39 -9.32
N VAL A 341 21.12 -4.51 -9.22
CA VAL A 341 19.67 -4.62 -9.44
C VAL A 341 18.97 -5.29 -8.26
N ASP A 342 17.64 -5.25 -8.23
CA ASP A 342 16.87 -5.87 -7.16
C ASP A 342 16.90 -7.41 -7.25
N MET A 343 16.65 -8.09 -6.13
CA MET A 343 16.64 -9.55 -6.05
C MET A 343 15.55 -10.19 -6.93
N THR A 344 14.50 -9.44 -7.28
CA THR A 344 13.39 -9.90 -8.13
C THR A 344 13.64 -9.76 -9.63
N ASP A 345 14.70 -9.05 -10.02
CA ASP A 345 14.94 -8.67 -11.40
C ASP A 345 15.59 -9.78 -12.23
N ASN A 346 15.25 -9.82 -13.53
CA ASN A 346 15.74 -10.82 -14.49
C ASN A 346 17.22 -10.64 -14.79
N GLU A 347 18.05 -11.57 -14.34
CA GLU A 347 19.50 -11.44 -14.41
C GLU A 347 20.05 -11.50 -15.84
N LEU A 348 19.44 -12.31 -16.70
CA LEU A 348 19.86 -12.47 -18.09
C LEU A 348 19.55 -11.22 -18.91
N ALA A 349 18.44 -10.54 -18.61
CA ALA A 349 18.08 -9.30 -19.28
C ALA A 349 19.17 -8.24 -19.08
N TYR A 350 19.60 -7.98 -17.84
CA TYR A 350 20.66 -7.01 -17.56
C TYR A 350 22.04 -7.45 -18.06
N LEU A 351 22.31 -8.76 -18.10
CA LEU A 351 23.55 -9.26 -18.69
C LEU A 351 23.64 -8.95 -20.19
N GLU A 352 22.51 -9.07 -20.90
CA GLU A 352 22.39 -8.65 -22.30
C GLU A 352 22.34 -7.12 -22.45
N SER A 353 21.74 -6.39 -21.50
CA SER A 353 21.82 -4.92 -21.48
C SER A 353 23.25 -4.41 -21.39
N ILE A 354 24.11 -5.06 -20.60
CA ILE A 354 25.55 -4.76 -20.57
C ILE A 354 26.16 -4.99 -21.95
N HIS A 355 25.78 -6.07 -22.64
CA HIS A 355 26.30 -6.38 -23.97
C HIS A 355 25.90 -5.32 -24.99
N LEU A 356 24.62 -4.97 -25.03
CA LEU A 356 24.08 -3.91 -25.87
C LEU A 356 24.79 -2.57 -25.62
N PHE A 357 25.01 -2.20 -24.35
CA PHE A 357 25.73 -0.98 -24.01
C PHE A 357 27.16 -0.97 -24.56
N VAL A 358 27.89 -2.08 -24.42
CA VAL A 358 29.24 -2.21 -24.99
C VAL A 358 29.22 -2.15 -26.52
N GLU A 359 28.23 -2.76 -27.18
CA GLU A 359 28.09 -2.67 -28.63
C GLU A 359 27.78 -1.25 -29.14
N ILE A 360 27.03 -0.46 -28.37
CA ILE A 360 26.76 0.94 -28.68
C ILE A 360 28.05 1.76 -28.54
N LEU A 361 28.81 1.54 -27.45
CA LEU A 361 30.11 2.18 -27.26
C LEU A 361 31.09 1.81 -28.38
N ASP A 362 31.14 0.53 -28.77
CA ASP A 362 32.04 0.06 -29.83
C ASP A 362 31.68 0.66 -31.20
N HIS A 363 30.38 0.78 -31.50
CA HIS A 363 29.93 1.45 -32.71
C HIS A 363 30.27 2.95 -32.68
N PHE A 364 30.12 3.61 -31.54
CA PHE A 364 30.36 5.05 -31.40
C PHE A 364 31.86 5.40 -31.49
N PHE A 365 32.72 4.62 -30.83
CA PHE A 365 34.17 4.89 -30.80
C PHE A 365 34.99 4.17 -31.88
N SER A 366 34.36 3.30 -32.71
CA SER A 366 35.02 2.54 -33.77
C SER A 366 36.23 1.71 -33.28
N ASN A 367 35.93 0.66 -32.50
CA ASN A 367 36.86 -0.13 -31.65
C ASN A 367 37.16 0.54 -30.31
N VAL A 368 36.19 0.48 -29.40
CA VAL A 368 36.29 1.14 -28.10
C VAL A 368 37.42 0.57 -27.23
N CYS A 369 38.25 1.44 -26.66
CA CYS A 369 39.25 1.08 -25.66
C CYS A 369 39.03 1.80 -24.31
N GLU A 370 39.70 1.36 -23.24
CA GLU A 370 39.59 1.99 -21.91
C GLU A 370 39.97 3.48 -21.96
N LEU A 371 40.93 3.84 -22.82
CA LEU A 371 41.42 5.20 -22.93
C LEU A 371 40.37 6.15 -23.53
N ASP A 372 39.56 5.67 -24.47
CA ASP A 372 38.47 6.44 -25.07
C ASP A 372 37.41 6.81 -24.03
N LEU A 373 37.09 5.86 -23.14
CA LEU A 373 36.13 6.08 -22.05
C LEU A 373 36.66 7.08 -21.02
N VAL A 374 37.98 7.15 -20.83
CA VAL A 374 38.63 8.10 -19.93
C VAL A 374 38.64 9.51 -20.53
N PHE A 375 39.03 9.65 -21.80
CA PHE A 375 39.09 10.96 -22.45
C PHE A 375 37.71 11.52 -22.80
N ASN A 376 36.75 10.67 -23.16
CA ASN A 376 35.41 11.05 -23.60
C ASN A 376 34.32 10.70 -22.58
N PHE A 377 34.63 10.77 -21.28
CA PHE A 377 33.69 10.36 -20.23
C PHE A 377 32.32 11.06 -20.33
N HIS A 378 32.30 12.34 -20.71
CA HIS A 378 31.07 13.12 -20.91
C HIS A 378 30.16 12.48 -21.98
N LYS A 379 30.73 12.05 -23.11
CA LYS A 379 29.98 11.33 -24.17
C LYS A 379 29.46 9.99 -23.67
N VAL A 380 30.25 9.27 -22.86
CA VAL A 380 29.81 8.00 -22.26
C VAL A 380 28.59 8.19 -21.35
N TYR A 381 28.54 9.28 -20.57
CA TYR A 381 27.37 9.61 -19.76
C TYR A 381 26.15 9.96 -20.61
N LEU A 382 26.31 10.68 -21.72
CA LEU A 382 25.21 10.98 -22.65
C LEU A 382 24.64 9.71 -23.29
N ILE A 383 25.51 8.81 -23.77
CA ILE A 383 25.11 7.51 -24.31
C ILE A 383 24.39 6.69 -23.24
N LEU A 384 24.89 6.70 -21.99
CA LEU A 384 24.26 6.00 -20.90
C LEU A 384 22.87 6.56 -20.58
N ASP A 385 22.70 7.88 -20.62
CA ASP A 385 21.43 8.53 -20.29
C ASP A 385 20.36 8.34 -21.39
N GLU A 386 20.74 8.17 -22.67
CA GLU A 386 19.81 7.72 -23.73
C GLU A 386 19.42 6.24 -23.59
N PHE A 387 20.29 5.44 -22.96
CA PHE A 387 20.08 4.01 -22.78
C PHE A 387 19.28 3.69 -21.51
N ILE A 388 19.65 4.30 -20.37
CA ILE A 388 19.10 4.03 -19.04
C ILE A 388 18.79 5.35 -18.34
N LEU A 389 17.52 5.55 -18.02
CA LEU A 389 17.04 6.72 -17.32
C LEU A 389 16.24 6.32 -16.08
N ALA A 390 16.45 7.04 -14.97
CA ALA A 390 15.83 6.75 -13.68
C ALA A 390 16.01 5.28 -13.19
N GLY A 391 17.07 4.60 -13.64
CA GLY A 391 17.37 3.22 -13.31
C GLY A 391 16.52 2.19 -14.06
N GLU A 392 15.89 2.57 -15.17
CA GLU A 392 15.17 1.69 -16.07
C GLU A 392 15.74 1.76 -17.49
N LEU A 393 15.61 0.67 -18.25
CA LEU A 393 15.98 0.65 -19.66
C LEU A 393 15.00 1.53 -20.46
N GLN A 394 15.50 2.60 -21.07
CA GLN A 394 14.69 3.54 -21.83
C GLN A 394 14.56 3.11 -23.29
N GLU A 395 15.67 2.74 -23.91
CA GLU A 395 15.75 2.38 -25.32
C GLU A 395 16.59 1.11 -25.49
N THR A 396 16.11 0.17 -26.30
CA THR A 396 16.82 -1.09 -26.58
C THR A 396 17.25 -1.22 -28.04
N SER A 397 16.78 -0.32 -28.90
CA SER A 397 17.16 -0.26 -30.30
C SER A 397 18.51 0.45 -30.46
N LYS A 398 19.56 -0.32 -30.77
CA LYS A 398 20.89 0.20 -31.12
C LYS A 398 20.81 1.32 -32.17
N LYS A 399 19.98 1.14 -33.21
CA LYS A 399 19.80 2.11 -34.29
C LYS A 399 19.23 3.44 -33.78
N ALA A 400 18.21 3.39 -32.92
CA ALA A 400 17.57 4.60 -32.38
C ALA A 400 18.54 5.40 -31.50
N ILE A 401 19.33 4.71 -30.66
CA ILE A 401 20.32 5.37 -29.79
C ILE A 401 21.40 6.06 -30.64
N ILE A 402 21.93 5.38 -31.65
CA ILE A 402 22.95 5.96 -32.54
C ILE A 402 22.40 7.16 -33.32
N GLU A 403 21.17 7.09 -33.81
CA GLU A 403 20.51 8.18 -34.54
C GLU A 403 20.35 9.42 -33.67
N ARG A 404 19.86 9.27 -32.43
CA ARG A 404 19.75 10.38 -31.47
C ARG A 404 21.09 10.99 -31.09
N MET A 405 22.10 10.15 -30.83
CA MET A 405 23.46 10.64 -30.55
C MET A 405 24.01 11.47 -31.72
N GLY A 406 23.77 11.03 -32.96
CA GLY A 406 24.16 11.77 -34.15
C GLY A 406 23.39 13.07 -34.39
N GLU A 407 22.18 13.22 -33.83
CA GLU A 407 21.46 14.50 -33.80
C GLU A 407 22.03 15.44 -32.73
N LEU A 408 22.36 14.92 -31.55
CA LEU A 408 22.97 15.69 -30.47
C LEU A 408 24.33 16.27 -30.87
N GLU A 409 25.17 15.48 -31.56
CA GLU A 409 26.47 15.97 -32.07
C GLU A 409 26.35 17.04 -33.17
N LYS A 410 25.18 17.19 -33.81
CA LYS A 410 24.95 18.26 -34.80
C LYS A 410 24.47 19.57 -34.17
N GLN A 411 24.04 19.53 -32.91
CA GLN A 411 23.54 20.68 -32.16
C GLN A 411 24.63 21.37 -31.33
N GLU A 412 25.74 20.68 -31.07
CA GLU A 412 27.02 21.25 -30.60
C GLU A 412 27.84 21.79 -31.77
#